data_AF-A0A936BPS3-F1
#
_entry.id   AF-A0A936BPS3-F1
#
_cell.length_a   1.000
_cell.length_b   1.000
_cell.length_c   1.000
_cell.angle_alpha   90.00
_cell.angle_beta   90.00
_cell.angle_gamma   90.00
#
_symmetry.space_group_name_H-M   'P 1'
#
loop_
_entity.id
_entity.type
_entity.pdbx_description
1 polymer ?
#
loop_
_entity_poly.entity_id
_entity_poly.type
_entity_poly.pdbx_seq_one_letter_code
_entity_poly.pdbx_strand_id
1 'polypeptide(L)'
;MSRRLSSLALCAAVLLAAGPASAVPESLLRNSPFLPAGNVAPVAAPQNGRLELRGILALGGKPKFTIYDTSNNRAVWLAVGENDGGIRVAAFDAAAEAVTVELEGQAVRLTMKEAQIVNVAVSLPTTNVNPVAGQPGQPGVNPAPPANEQEIQERRNRIVEELRRRRALRQGNQPTPTR
;
A
#
# COMPACT_ATOMS: atom_id res chain seq x y z
N MET A 1 -41.74 -46.14 -39.21
CA MET A 1 -42.97 -45.33 -39.34
C MET A 1 -43.69 -45.43 -38.00
N SER A 2 -43.96 -44.40 -37.20
CA SER A 2 -44.52 -43.08 -37.51
C SER A 2 -44.26 -42.07 -36.37
N ARG A 3 -44.15 -40.78 -36.71
CA ARG A 3 -43.85 -39.60 -35.86
C ARG A 3 -45.08 -39.07 -35.10
N ARG A 4 -44.89 -38.36 -33.96
CA ARG A 4 -45.59 -37.10 -33.52
C ARG A 4 -44.67 -36.34 -32.52
N LEU A 5 -44.07 -35.18 -32.86
CA LEU A 5 -44.57 -33.78 -32.75
C LEU A 5 -44.83 -33.36 -31.29
N SER A 6 -43.89 -32.66 -30.64
CA SER A 6 -43.85 -31.19 -30.44
C SER A 6 -45.03 -30.59 -29.67
N SER A 7 -44.77 -30.11 -28.45
CA SER A 7 -45.52 -29.00 -27.84
C SER A 7 -44.54 -28.07 -27.12
N LEU A 8 -44.47 -26.86 -27.65
CA LEU A 8 -43.86 -25.65 -27.13
C LEU A 8 -44.86 -24.94 -26.19
N ALA A 9 -44.37 -23.98 -25.38
CA ALA A 9 -45.08 -22.90 -24.67
C ALA A 9 -45.10 -23.06 -23.13
N LEU A 10 -44.95 -22.03 -22.29
CA LEU A 10 -44.56 -20.62 -22.43
C LEU A 10 -44.45 -20.08 -20.98
N CYS A 11 -43.56 -19.11 -20.77
CA CYS A 11 -43.27 -18.38 -19.53
C CYS A 11 -44.48 -17.84 -18.74
N ALA A 12 -44.35 -17.76 -17.41
CA ALA A 12 -44.92 -16.71 -16.54
C ALA A 12 -44.22 -16.74 -15.16
N ALA A 13 -43.23 -15.89 -14.91
CA ALA A 13 -43.33 -14.56 -14.27
C ALA A 13 -43.23 -14.62 -12.73
N VAL A 14 -42.00 -14.46 -12.22
CA VAL A 14 -41.71 -14.19 -10.80
C VAL A 14 -41.81 -12.69 -10.58
N LEU A 15 -42.79 -12.26 -9.76
CA LEU A 15 -42.92 -10.88 -9.29
C LEU A 15 -42.18 -10.75 -7.95
N LEU A 16 -41.01 -10.11 -7.97
CA LEU A 16 -40.25 -9.76 -6.77
C LEU A 16 -40.67 -8.34 -6.34
N ALA A 17 -41.36 -8.24 -5.20
CA ALA A 17 -41.72 -6.96 -4.61
C ALA A 17 -40.51 -6.36 -3.86
N ALA A 18 -39.93 -5.28 -4.39
CA ALA A 18 -38.93 -4.47 -3.69
C ALA A 18 -39.64 -3.36 -2.90
N GLY A 19 -39.49 -3.35 -1.58
CA GLY A 19 -39.93 -2.25 -0.72
C GLY A 19 -39.11 -0.97 -0.95
N PRO A 20 -39.65 0.22 -0.65
CA PRO A 20 -38.94 1.46 -0.87
C PRO A 20 -37.77 1.58 0.10
N ALA A 21 -36.55 1.37 -0.40
CA ALA A 21 -35.35 1.86 0.25
C ALA A 21 -35.47 3.39 0.36
N SER A 22 -35.25 3.92 1.57
CA SER A 22 -35.19 5.36 1.80
C SER A 22 -34.11 5.97 0.90
N ALA A 23 -34.54 6.56 -0.21
CA ALA A 23 -33.67 7.24 -1.14
C ALA A 23 -33.19 8.54 -0.47
N VAL A 24 -31.93 8.54 -0.04
CA VAL A 24 -31.22 9.78 0.25
C VAL A 24 -31.22 10.59 -1.04
N PRO A 25 -31.60 11.87 -1.05
CA PRO A 25 -31.67 12.63 -2.30
C PRO A 25 -30.27 12.70 -2.92
N GLU A 26 -30.13 12.05 -4.08
CA GLU A 26 -28.93 11.96 -4.92
C GLU A 26 -28.23 13.33 -5.11
N SER A 27 -29.02 14.41 -5.07
CA SER A 27 -28.52 15.79 -5.11
C SER A 27 -27.55 16.13 -3.97
N LEU A 28 -27.78 15.62 -2.76
CA LEU A 28 -26.89 15.85 -1.60
C LEU A 28 -25.58 15.06 -1.75
N LEU A 29 -25.63 13.87 -2.33
CA LEU A 29 -24.43 13.07 -2.60
C LEU A 29 -23.60 13.69 -3.71
N ARG A 30 -24.23 14.21 -4.77
CA ARG A 30 -23.55 14.86 -5.91
C ARG A 30 -22.96 16.23 -5.59
N ASN A 31 -23.59 16.99 -4.69
CA ASN A 31 -23.15 18.33 -4.29
C ASN A 31 -22.48 18.35 -2.90
N SER A 32 -22.02 17.19 -2.41
CA SER A 32 -21.40 17.10 -1.09
C SER A 32 -20.05 17.80 -1.09
N PRO A 33 -19.83 18.82 -0.22
CA PRO A 33 -18.53 19.46 -0.07
C PRO A 33 -17.51 18.57 0.65
N PHE A 34 -17.92 17.37 1.09
CA PHE A 34 -17.08 16.40 1.80
C PHE A 34 -16.71 15.18 0.94
N LEU A 35 -17.27 15.05 -0.26
CA LEU A 35 -16.89 14.01 -1.21
C LEU A 35 -15.90 14.60 -2.23
N PRO A 36 -14.76 13.94 -2.50
CA PRO A 36 -13.92 14.32 -3.63
C PRO A 36 -14.73 14.18 -4.93
N ALA A 37 -14.56 15.11 -5.86
CA ALA A 37 -15.33 15.12 -7.09
C ALA A 37 -15.16 13.78 -7.86
N GLY A 38 -16.25 13.03 -8.03
CA GLY A 38 -16.30 11.87 -8.95
C GLY A 38 -16.42 10.47 -8.33
N ASN A 39 -16.67 10.31 -7.03
CA ASN A 39 -16.66 8.98 -6.41
C ASN A 39 -17.94 8.15 -6.67
N VAL A 40 -18.13 7.67 -7.90
CA VAL A 40 -19.03 6.55 -8.22
C VAL A 40 -18.33 5.24 -7.83
N ALA A 41 -18.96 4.43 -6.97
CA ALA A 41 -18.36 3.18 -6.52
C ALA A 41 -18.15 2.22 -7.71
N PRO A 42 -16.92 1.76 -7.98
CA PRO A 42 -16.68 0.81 -9.05
C PRO A 42 -17.27 -0.56 -8.70
N VAL A 43 -17.92 -1.19 -9.68
CA VAL A 43 -18.38 -2.58 -9.60
C VAL A 43 -17.16 -3.48 -9.54
N ALA A 44 -16.94 -4.14 -8.41
CA ALA A 44 -15.79 -5.01 -8.19
C ALA A 44 -15.84 -6.23 -9.13
N ALA A 45 -14.82 -6.38 -9.98
CA ALA A 45 -14.56 -7.63 -10.68
C ALA A 45 -14.13 -8.72 -9.67
N PRO A 46 -14.38 -10.00 -9.94
CA PRO A 46 -13.94 -11.10 -9.07
C PRO A 46 -12.40 -11.11 -8.99
N GLN A 47 -11.87 -10.56 -7.90
CA GLN A 47 -10.45 -10.60 -7.61
C GLN A 47 -10.12 -11.96 -6.99
N ASN A 48 -9.16 -12.66 -7.59
CA ASN A 48 -8.58 -13.82 -6.93
C ASN A 48 -7.69 -13.27 -5.79
N GLY A 49 -8.18 -13.35 -4.54
CA GLY A 49 -7.57 -12.68 -3.38
C GLY A 49 -6.13 -13.09 -3.04
N ARG A 50 -5.57 -14.05 -3.80
CA ARG A 50 -4.16 -14.44 -3.74
C ARG A 50 -3.23 -13.45 -4.45
N LEU A 51 -3.64 -12.89 -5.60
CA LEU A 51 -2.78 -12.00 -6.39
C LEU A 51 -3.32 -10.58 -6.37
N GLU A 52 -2.43 -9.60 -6.27
CA GLU A 52 -2.76 -8.18 -6.31
C GLU A 52 -1.90 -7.46 -7.38
N LEU A 53 -2.53 -6.59 -8.16
CA LEU A 53 -1.81 -5.60 -8.98
C LEU A 53 -1.49 -4.39 -8.09
N ARG A 54 -0.20 -4.16 -7.83
CA ARG A 54 0.27 -3.08 -6.94
C ARG A 54 0.89 -1.89 -7.64
N GLY A 55 1.22 -2.02 -8.91
CA GLY A 55 1.78 -0.92 -9.65
C GLY A 55 1.97 -1.23 -11.12
N ILE A 56 1.88 -0.19 -11.93
CA ILE A 56 2.16 -0.19 -13.36
C ILE A 56 3.26 0.85 -13.56
N LEU A 57 4.38 0.47 -14.16
CA LEU A 57 5.47 1.38 -14.47
C LEU A 57 6.02 1.10 -15.86
N ALA A 58 6.61 2.10 -16.51
CA ALA A 58 7.22 1.93 -17.81
C ALA A 58 8.75 1.88 -17.66
N LEU A 59 9.38 0.78 -18.09
CA LEU A 59 10.83 0.68 -18.23
C LEU A 59 11.18 0.64 -19.72
N GLY A 60 11.94 1.62 -20.19
CA GLY A 60 12.29 1.73 -21.62
C GLY A 60 11.06 1.83 -22.53
N GLY A 61 9.99 2.49 -22.06
CA GLY A 61 8.74 2.65 -22.81
C GLY A 61 7.83 1.41 -22.84
N LYS A 62 8.20 0.33 -22.15
CA LYS A 62 7.37 -0.89 -22.05
C LYS A 62 6.75 -1.01 -20.66
N PRO A 63 5.44 -1.31 -20.55
CA PRO A 63 4.78 -1.48 -19.27
C PRO A 63 5.30 -2.74 -18.55
N LYS A 64 5.55 -2.57 -17.26
CA LYS A 64 5.91 -3.60 -16.28
C LYS A 64 4.93 -3.50 -15.12
N PHE A 65 4.53 -4.66 -14.60
CA PHE A 65 3.49 -4.79 -13.60
C PHE A 65 4.08 -5.38 -12.34
N THR A 66 3.81 -4.74 -11.20
CA THR A 66 4.12 -5.30 -9.89
C THR A 66 2.98 -6.22 -9.48
N ILE A 67 3.18 -7.53 -9.61
CA ILE A 67 2.24 -8.54 -9.15
C ILE A 67 2.69 -9.03 -7.79
N TYR A 68 1.81 -8.91 -6.80
CA TYR A 68 2.07 -9.35 -5.43
C TYR A 68 1.28 -10.61 -5.12
N ASP A 69 1.98 -11.68 -4.72
CA ASP A 69 1.39 -12.90 -4.19
C ASP A 69 1.25 -12.78 -2.66
N THR A 70 0.02 -12.68 -2.19
CA THR A 70 -0.31 -12.56 -0.76
C THR A 70 -0.01 -13.84 0.02
N SER A 71 0.00 -15.00 -0.65
CA SER A 71 0.29 -16.29 -0.01
C SER A 71 1.77 -16.45 0.31
N ASN A 72 2.64 -15.95 -0.57
CA ASN A 72 4.10 -16.07 -0.45
C ASN A 72 4.78 -14.76 0.02
N ASN A 73 4.00 -13.70 0.27
CA ASN A 73 4.48 -12.36 0.61
C ASN A 73 5.54 -11.83 -0.37
N ARG A 74 5.37 -12.11 -1.66
CA ARG A 74 6.40 -11.85 -2.69
C ARG A 74 5.83 -10.98 -3.80
N ALA A 75 6.61 -9.99 -4.25
CA ALA A 75 6.32 -9.20 -5.44
C ALA A 75 7.24 -9.58 -6.60
N VAL A 76 6.70 -9.54 -7.82
CA VAL A 76 7.46 -9.71 -9.07
C VAL A 76 7.12 -8.62 -10.07
N TRP A 77 8.09 -8.28 -10.91
CA TRP A 77 7.91 -7.34 -12.01
C TRP A 77 7.88 -8.09 -13.33
N LEU A 78 6.68 -8.17 -13.90
CA LEU A 78 6.44 -8.91 -15.14
C LEU A 78 5.95 -7.97 -16.23
N ALA A 79 6.38 -8.20 -17.46
CA ALA A 79 5.78 -7.64 -18.66
C ALA A 79 4.76 -8.63 -19.24
N VAL A 80 3.94 -8.17 -20.19
CA VAL A 80 3.04 -9.06 -20.93
C VAL A 80 3.85 -10.19 -21.60
N GLY A 81 3.43 -11.43 -21.38
CA GLY A 81 4.05 -12.65 -21.87
C GLY A 81 5.10 -13.26 -20.94
N GLU A 82 5.61 -12.51 -19.96
CA GLU A 82 6.59 -13.03 -19.00
C GLU A 82 5.92 -13.87 -17.90
N ASN A 83 6.68 -14.84 -17.38
CA ASN A 83 6.26 -15.76 -16.34
C ASN A 83 7.34 -15.85 -15.26
N ASP A 84 6.92 -15.87 -13.99
CA ASP A 84 7.80 -16.13 -12.85
C ASP A 84 7.01 -16.92 -11.80
N GLY A 85 7.54 -18.06 -11.37
CA GLY A 85 6.91 -18.88 -10.32
C GLY A 85 5.50 -19.37 -10.65
N GLY A 86 5.15 -19.50 -11.93
CA GLY A 86 3.81 -19.89 -12.38
C GLY A 86 2.80 -18.74 -12.49
N ILE A 87 3.24 -17.50 -12.22
CA ILE A 87 2.48 -16.27 -12.45
C ILE A 87 2.88 -15.72 -13.82
N ARG A 88 1.96 -15.73 -14.77
CA ARG A 88 2.19 -15.21 -16.13
C ARG A 88 1.27 -14.06 -16.45
N VAL A 89 1.78 -12.94 -16.95
CA VAL A 89 0.92 -11.84 -17.42
C VAL A 89 0.46 -12.13 -18.85
N ALA A 90 -0.83 -12.38 -19.05
CA ALA A 90 -1.39 -12.72 -20.35
C ALA A 90 -1.77 -11.48 -21.17
N ALA A 91 -2.33 -10.45 -20.53
CA ALA A 91 -2.77 -9.24 -21.21
C ALA A 91 -2.77 -8.02 -20.30
N PHE A 92 -2.71 -6.83 -20.89
CA PHE A 92 -2.85 -5.55 -20.20
C PHE A 92 -3.90 -4.69 -20.91
N ASP A 93 -4.82 -4.14 -20.13
CA ASP A 93 -5.82 -3.18 -20.53
C ASP A 93 -5.47 -1.83 -19.92
N ALA A 94 -4.93 -0.94 -20.76
CA ALA A 94 -4.47 0.38 -20.33
C ALA A 94 -5.62 1.32 -19.95
N ALA A 95 -6.81 1.14 -20.51
CA ALA A 95 -7.96 2.00 -20.23
C ALA A 95 -8.56 1.70 -18.85
N ALA A 96 -8.57 0.42 -18.47
CA ALA A 96 -9.10 -0.04 -17.19
C ALA A 96 -8.03 -0.22 -16.10
N GLU A 97 -6.76 0.12 -16.40
CA GLU A 97 -5.59 -0.13 -15.52
C GLU A 97 -5.60 -1.55 -14.92
N ALA A 98 -5.82 -2.53 -15.79
CA ALA A 98 -6.05 -3.91 -15.39
C ALA A 98 -5.16 -4.89 -16.15
N VAL A 99 -4.67 -5.91 -15.46
CA VAL A 99 -3.88 -6.99 -16.05
C VAL A 99 -4.63 -8.30 -15.94
N THR A 100 -4.54 -9.13 -16.98
CA THR A 100 -4.97 -10.52 -16.91
C THR A 100 -3.74 -11.37 -16.65
N VAL A 101 -3.78 -12.17 -15.59
CA VAL A 101 -2.68 -13.00 -15.12
C VAL A 101 -3.14 -14.45 -15.11
N GLU A 102 -2.33 -15.35 -15.64
CA GLU A 102 -2.53 -16.79 -15.53
C GLU A 102 -1.77 -17.31 -14.32
N LEU A 103 -2.47 -18.04 -13.45
CA LEU A 103 -1.91 -18.73 -12.29
C LEU A 103 -2.48 -20.14 -12.29
N GLU A 104 -1.61 -21.15 -12.32
CA GLU A 104 -2.02 -22.57 -12.28
C GLU A 104 -3.03 -22.93 -13.41
N GLY A 105 -2.93 -22.25 -14.56
CA GLY A 105 -3.84 -22.44 -15.69
C GLY A 105 -5.17 -21.68 -15.59
N GLN A 106 -5.41 -20.93 -14.51
CA GLN A 106 -6.58 -20.06 -14.38
C GLN A 106 -6.22 -18.61 -14.70
N ALA A 107 -6.99 -17.99 -15.59
CA ALA A 107 -6.88 -16.57 -15.89
C ALA A 107 -7.64 -15.75 -14.85
N VAL A 108 -6.97 -14.76 -14.26
CA VAL A 108 -7.49 -13.84 -13.27
C VAL A 108 -7.27 -12.42 -13.75
N ARG A 109 -8.32 -11.60 -13.70
CA ARG A 109 -8.20 -10.16 -13.95
C ARG A 109 -7.91 -9.44 -12.64
N LEU A 110 -6.82 -8.69 -12.61
CA LEU A 110 -6.41 -7.85 -11.48
C LEU A 110 -6.53 -6.39 -11.90
N THR A 111 -7.28 -5.61 -11.15
CA THR A 111 -7.37 -4.15 -11.28
C THR A 111 -6.46 -3.50 -10.26
N MET A 112 -5.90 -2.33 -10.57
CA MET A 112 -5.06 -1.61 -9.61
C MET A 112 -5.88 -1.26 -8.36
N LYS A 113 -5.36 -1.61 -7.18
CA LYS A 113 -6.01 -1.24 -5.93
C LYS A 113 -5.74 0.23 -5.64
N GLU A 114 -6.79 1.03 -5.55
CA GLU A 114 -6.66 2.42 -5.14
C GLU A 114 -6.12 2.50 -3.70
N ALA A 115 -5.15 3.40 -3.50
CA ALA A 115 -4.61 3.65 -2.18
C ALA A 115 -5.66 4.37 -1.33
N GLN A 116 -6.18 3.69 -0.31
CA GLN A 116 -6.99 4.35 0.71
C GLN A 116 -6.08 5.03 1.73
N ILE A 117 -6.04 6.36 1.70
CA ILE A 117 -5.37 7.16 2.72
C ILE A 117 -6.35 7.28 3.89
N VAL A 118 -6.08 6.54 4.98
CA VAL A 118 -6.86 6.65 6.21
C VAL A 118 -6.13 7.59 7.16
N ASN A 119 -6.74 8.74 7.48
CA ASN A 119 -6.25 9.63 8.53
C ASN A 119 -6.49 8.98 9.89
N VAL A 120 -5.43 8.47 10.51
CA VAL A 120 -5.49 7.98 11.89
C VAL A 120 -5.35 9.17 12.84
N ALA A 121 -6.36 9.38 13.69
CA ALA A 121 -6.28 10.38 14.75
C ALA A 121 -5.18 9.98 15.75
N VAL A 122 -4.19 10.84 15.92
CA VAL A 122 -3.17 10.68 16.97
C VAL A 122 -3.80 11.13 18.29
N SER A 123 -4.18 10.18 19.13
CA SER A 123 -4.55 10.47 20.51
C SER A 123 -3.29 10.86 21.28
N LEU A 124 -3.20 12.13 21.69
CA LEU A 124 -2.16 12.58 22.60
C LEU A 124 -2.44 11.96 23.98
N PRO A 125 -1.45 11.32 24.64
CA PRO A 125 -1.62 10.87 26.00
C PRO A 125 -1.81 12.09 26.91
N THR A 126 -3.00 12.21 27.50
CA THR A 126 -3.24 13.16 28.60
C THR A 126 -2.56 12.60 29.84
N THR A 127 -1.37 13.12 30.15
CA THR A 127 -0.69 12.80 31.42
C THR A 127 -1.46 13.44 32.57
N ASN A 128 -2.31 12.66 33.23
CA ASN A 128 -2.85 13.01 34.54
C ASN A 128 -1.76 12.78 35.59
N VAL A 129 -1.00 13.83 35.90
CA VAL A 129 0.00 13.82 36.98
C VAL A 129 -0.72 13.95 38.32
N ASN A 130 -1.05 12.82 38.93
CA ASN A 130 -1.42 12.77 40.34
C ASN A 130 -0.13 12.64 41.17
N PRO A 131 0.22 13.59 42.05
CA PRO A 131 1.46 13.49 42.84
C PRO A 131 1.28 12.47 43.96
N VAL A 132 1.77 11.24 43.74
CA VAL A 132 1.99 10.27 44.82
C VAL A 132 3.38 10.52 45.40
N ALA A 133 3.38 10.94 46.66
CA ALA A 133 4.58 11.09 47.46
C ALA A 133 5.14 9.72 47.84
N GLY A 134 6.44 9.52 47.59
CA GLY A 134 7.33 8.65 48.36
C GLY A 134 7.26 7.15 48.09
N GLN A 135 8.20 6.64 47.28
CA GLN A 135 8.81 5.35 47.56
C GLN A 135 10.18 5.19 46.87
N PRO A 136 11.21 4.66 47.56
CA PRO A 136 12.55 4.52 47.00
C PRO A 136 12.77 3.17 46.33
N GLY A 137 13.37 3.21 45.13
CA GLY A 137 14.29 2.17 44.65
C GLY A 137 13.77 1.21 43.58
N GLN A 138 14.02 1.53 42.30
CA GLN A 138 14.40 0.56 41.25
C GLN A 138 15.27 1.30 40.20
N PRO A 139 16.40 0.73 39.73
CA PRO A 139 17.22 1.31 38.67
C PRO A 139 16.54 1.08 37.31
N GLY A 140 15.59 1.95 36.98
CA GLY A 140 15.07 2.08 35.62
C GLY A 140 16.09 2.80 34.74
N VAL A 141 16.25 2.33 33.51
CA VAL A 141 16.94 3.05 32.44
C VAL A 141 16.28 4.42 32.25
N ASN A 142 16.84 5.42 32.94
CA ASN A 142 16.45 6.80 32.76
C ASN A 142 16.75 7.18 31.30
N PRO A 143 15.79 7.69 30.53
CA PRO A 143 16.11 8.52 29.38
C PRO A 143 17.04 9.62 29.90
N ALA A 144 18.19 9.78 29.24
CA ALA A 144 19.09 10.88 29.57
C ALA A 144 18.28 12.19 29.63
N PRO A 145 18.51 13.06 30.64
CA PRO A 145 17.88 14.37 30.67
C PRO A 145 18.06 15.07 29.33
N PRO A 146 17.12 15.91 28.87
CA PRO A 146 17.37 16.75 27.70
C PRO A 146 18.64 17.56 27.98
N ALA A 147 19.70 17.26 27.22
CA ALA A 147 20.98 17.93 27.38
C ALA A 147 20.76 19.43 27.27
N ASN A 148 21.19 20.19 28.28
CA ASN A 148 21.12 21.64 28.21
C ASN A 148 22.06 22.15 27.09
N GLU A 149 21.82 23.36 26.57
CA GLU A 149 22.60 23.90 25.45
C GLU A 149 24.11 23.90 25.73
N GLN A 150 24.51 24.04 26.99
CA GLN A 150 25.91 23.98 27.42
C GLN A 150 26.53 22.59 27.18
N GLU A 151 25.85 21.51 27.56
CA GLU A 151 26.30 20.14 27.36
C GLU A 151 26.36 19.78 25.86
N ILE A 152 25.42 20.29 25.07
CA ILE A 152 25.42 20.15 23.60
C ILE A 152 26.65 20.85 23.01
N GLN A 153 26.96 22.06 23.49
CA GLN A 153 28.10 22.83 23.01
C GLN A 153 29.44 22.17 23.36
N GLU A 154 29.57 21.62 24.57
CA GLU A 154 30.76 20.86 24.98
C GLU A 154 30.94 19.58 24.15
N ARG A 155 29.85 18.88 23.83
CA ARG A 155 29.89 17.70 22.97
C ARG A 155 30.36 18.06 21.55
N ARG A 156 29.87 19.18 20.99
CA ARG A 156 30.34 19.69 19.69
C ARG A 156 31.83 20.01 19.73
N ASN A 157 32.30 20.69 20.78
CA ASN A 157 33.71 21.05 20.92
C ASN A 157 34.62 19.82 20.98
N ARG A 158 34.24 18.78 21.74
CA ARG A 158 34.98 17.50 21.81
C ARG A 158 35.06 16.80 20.45
N ILE A 159 33.98 16.81 19.67
CA ILE A 159 33.96 16.21 18.33
C ILE A 159 34.88 16.98 17.37
N VAL A 160 34.89 18.31 17.43
CA VAL A 160 35.74 19.16 16.58
C VAL A 160 37.22 18.94 16.88
N GLU A 161 37.60 18.84 18.15
CA GLU A 161 38.99 18.56 18.55
C GLU A 161 39.45 17.17 18.09
N GLU A 162 38.61 16.15 18.28
CA GLU A 162 38.92 14.79 17.83
C GLU A 162 39.05 14.71 16.30
N LEU A 163 38.19 15.43 15.56
CA LEU A 163 38.29 15.50 14.11
C LEU A 163 39.59 16.20 13.65
N ARG A 164 40.00 17.28 14.33
CA ARG A 164 41.25 17.99 14.06
C ARG A 164 42.46 17.07 14.28
N ARG A 165 42.48 16.33 15.39
CA ARG A 165 43.53 15.33 15.69
C ARG A 165 43.61 14.27 14.58
N ARG A 166 42.47 13.68 14.19
CA ARG A 166 42.41 12.65 13.13
C ARG A 166 42.76 13.18 11.74
N ARG A 167 42.54 14.46 11.47
CA ARG A 167 42.92 15.08 10.19
C ARG A 167 44.43 15.30 10.13
N ALA A 168 45.06 15.76 11.22
CA ALA A 168 46.52 15.91 11.30
C ALA A 168 47.25 14.56 11.10
N LEU A 169 46.76 13.49 11.73
CA LEU A 169 47.31 12.14 11.57
C LEU A 169 47.21 11.61 10.13
N ARG A 170 46.12 11.95 9.42
CA ARG A 170 45.91 11.53 8.03
C ARG A 170 46.77 12.28 7.01
N GLN A 171 47.16 13.52 7.31
CA GLN A 171 48.03 14.30 6.43
C GLN A 171 49.49 13.80 6.42
N GLY A 172 49.96 13.21 7.53
CA GLY A 172 51.31 12.64 7.62
C GLY A 172 51.46 11.24 7.01
N ASN A 173 50.36 10.56 6.66
CA ASN A 173 50.37 9.16 6.22
C ASN A 173 49.86 8.98 4.78
N GLN A 174 50.10 9.96 3.90
CA GLN A 174 49.80 9.83 2.47
C GLN A 174 50.89 8.97 1.78
N PRO A 175 50.58 7.74 1.31
CA PRO A 175 51.48 7.02 0.43
C PRO A 175 51.58 7.77 -0.90
N THR A 176 52.82 8.06 -1.30
CA THR A 176 53.14 8.70 -2.59
C THR A 176 52.57 7.84 -3.72
N PRO A 177 51.79 8.42 -4.67
CA PRO A 177 51.36 7.68 -5.84
C PRO A 177 52.60 7.36 -6.69
N THR A 178 52.98 6.09 -6.74
CA THR A 178 53.95 5.57 -7.70
C THR A 178 53.40 5.77 -9.11
N ARG A 179 54.19 6.50 -9.90
CA ARG A 179 53.97 6.90 -11.29
C ARG A 179 53.92 5.71 -12.25
#